data_AF-A0A9P9IGY8-F1
#
_entry.id   AF-A0A9P9IGY8-F1
#
_cell.length_a   1.000
_cell.length_b   1.000
_cell.length_c   1.000
_cell.angle_alpha   90.00
_cell.angle_beta   90.00
_cell.angle_gamma   90.00
#
_symmetry.space_group_name_H-M   'P 1'
#
loop_
_entity.id
_entity.type
_entity.pdbx_description
1 polymer ?
#
loop_
_entity_poly.entity_id
_entity_poly.type
_entity_poly.pdbx_seq_one_letter_code
_entity_poly.pdbx_strand_id
1 'polypeptide(L)'
;MVALLSPLLLLALMALSSLTKASPHSPDSLGLPSCSTRCIGGLLDEVFCDTAIQTCVCMSEQFQKDLTYCVMANCQIPEALLALNISHTACGSTVRDRSQTFIITTGILLALASIFVIMRFSYKHFARMEFRWDDWVVLATMVSATTVGILSIHDMGSDGLGRDVWTRTPENISSFAFHFYLLSIFYFLSTALIKEALVLFYIYIQG
;
A
#
# COMPACT_ATOMS: atom_id res chain seq x y z
N MET A 1 -31.94 -14.89 11.99
CA MET A 1 -30.67 -14.21 12.35
C MET A 1 -30.29 -13.03 11.43
N VAL A 2 -31.01 -12.75 10.32
CA VAL A 2 -30.66 -11.65 9.38
C VAL A 2 -31.26 -10.29 9.77
N ALA A 3 -32.35 -10.27 10.56
CA ALA A 3 -33.06 -9.02 10.89
C ALA A 3 -32.41 -8.15 11.98
N LEU A 4 -31.41 -8.66 12.71
CA LEU A 4 -30.72 -7.94 13.80
C LEU A 4 -29.43 -7.24 13.36
N LEU A 5 -28.95 -7.49 12.14
CA LEU A 5 -27.73 -6.88 11.58
C LEU A 5 -27.97 -5.46 11.02
N SER A 6 -29.21 -5.13 10.65
CA SER A 6 -29.59 -3.83 10.08
C SER A 6 -29.44 -2.63 11.06
N PRO A 7 -29.89 -2.69 12.33
CA PRO A 7 -29.78 -1.55 13.23
C PRO A 7 -28.33 -1.29 13.69
N LEU A 8 -27.50 -2.33 13.79
CA LEU A 8 -26.06 -2.20 14.10
C LEU A 8 -25.27 -1.49 12.99
N LEU A 9 -25.64 -1.71 11.74
CA LEU A 9 -25.02 -1.05 10.58
C LEU A 9 -25.39 0.44 10.51
N LEU A 10 -26.63 0.79 10.88
CA LEU A 10 -27.12 2.18 10.91
C LEU A 10 -26.54 3.00 12.09
N LEU A 11 -26.33 2.37 13.25
CA LEU A 11 -25.64 3.00 14.39
C LEU A 11 -24.15 3.25 14.10
N ALA A 12 -23.49 2.38 13.34
CA ALA A 12 -22.12 2.60 12.88
C ALA A 12 -22.02 3.79 11.91
N LEU A 13 -22.98 3.96 10.99
CA LEU A 13 -23.00 5.07 10.03
C LEU A 13 -23.20 6.45 10.67
N MET A 14 -23.91 6.53 11.80
CA MET A 14 -24.13 7.79 12.53
C MET A 14 -22.96 8.19 13.44
N ALA A 15 -22.03 7.28 13.74
CA ALA A 15 -20.84 7.58 14.52
C ALA A 15 -19.70 8.20 13.69
N LEU A 16 -19.70 8.03 12.36
CA LEU A 16 -18.68 8.60 11.47
C LEU A 16 -18.86 10.10 11.18
N SER A 17 -20.01 10.70 11.49
CA SER A 17 -20.29 12.12 11.19
C SER A 17 -19.75 13.11 12.23
N SER A 18 -19.14 12.64 13.33
CA SER A 18 -18.73 13.51 14.45
C SER A 18 -17.23 13.89 14.48
N LEU A 19 -16.42 13.49 13.49
CA LEU A 19 -15.01 13.92 13.39
C LEU A 19 -14.70 14.57 12.04
N THR A 20 -15.38 15.66 11.71
CA THR A 20 -14.86 16.64 10.74
C THR A 20 -14.41 17.88 11.48
N LYS A 21 -13.18 17.83 12.04
CA LYS A 21 -12.42 19.07 12.27
C LYS A 21 -12.03 19.61 10.88
N ALA A 22 -12.90 20.39 10.26
CA ALA A 22 -12.53 21.22 9.13
C ALA A 22 -11.69 22.38 9.68
N SER A 23 -10.36 22.31 9.50
CA SER A 23 -9.49 23.46 9.74
C SER A 23 -9.53 24.35 8.49
N PRO A 24 -9.52 25.69 8.62
CA PRO A 24 -9.44 26.59 7.48
C PRO A 24 -8.13 26.36 6.71
N HIS A 25 -8.25 25.92 5.46
CA HIS A 25 -7.14 25.67 4.54
C HIS A 25 -6.73 26.99 3.87
N SER A 26 -6.01 27.85 4.59
CA SER A 26 -5.32 29.00 4.00
C SER A 26 -3.84 28.65 3.89
N PRO A 27 -3.31 28.42 2.67
CA PRO A 27 -1.87 28.25 2.50
C PRO A 27 -1.16 29.57 2.81
N ASP A 28 -0.12 29.51 3.66
CA ASP A 28 0.77 30.64 3.90
C ASP A 28 1.63 30.92 2.64
N SER A 29 2.38 32.03 2.61
CA SER A 29 3.24 32.45 1.49
C SER A 29 4.31 31.44 1.06
N LEU A 30 4.56 30.41 1.88
CA LEU A 30 5.49 29.30 1.61
C LEU A 30 4.79 28.02 1.10
N GLY A 31 3.47 28.04 0.92
CA GLY A 31 2.66 26.89 0.51
C GLY A 31 2.43 25.84 1.60
N LEU A 32 2.87 26.11 2.85
CA LEU A 32 2.68 25.22 3.99
C LEU A 32 1.27 25.40 4.59
N PRO A 33 0.58 24.31 5.01
CA PRO A 33 -0.70 24.43 5.71
C PRO A 33 -0.53 25.04 7.10
N SER A 34 -1.51 25.84 7.52
CA SER A 34 -1.51 26.56 8.80
C SER A 34 -1.39 25.65 10.04
N CYS A 35 -1.76 24.37 9.91
CA CYS A 35 -1.58 23.39 10.98
C CYS A 35 -0.10 23.05 11.21
N SER A 36 0.67 22.80 10.15
CA SER A 36 2.07 22.40 10.27
C SER A 36 2.96 23.57 10.68
N THR A 37 2.62 24.81 10.31
CA THR A 37 3.35 26.01 10.76
C THR A 37 3.24 26.22 12.27
N ARG A 38 2.11 25.88 12.90
CA ARG A 38 1.97 25.88 14.37
C ARG A 38 2.87 24.86 15.05
N CYS A 39 2.95 23.65 14.51
CA CYS A 39 3.84 22.61 15.04
C CYS A 39 5.31 23.04 14.93
N ILE A 40 5.72 23.59 13.78
CA ILE A 40 7.08 24.08 13.57
C ILE A 40 7.40 25.21 14.55
N GLY A 41 6.52 26.21 14.68
CA GLY A 41 6.73 27.35 15.58
C GLY A 41 6.92 26.93 17.04
N GLY A 42 6.09 26.00 17.53
CA GLY A 42 6.18 25.52 18.92
C GLY A 42 7.46 24.73 19.23
N LEU A 43 8.10 24.14 18.21
CA LEU A 43 9.32 23.34 18.37
C LEU A 43 10.60 24.14 18.17
N LEU A 44 10.54 25.25 17.43
CA LEU A 44 11.67 26.14 17.22
C LEU A 44 12.04 26.92 18.49
N ASP A 45 11.07 27.17 19.38
CA ASP A 45 11.33 27.84 20.67
C ASP A 45 12.10 26.94 21.66
N GLU A 46 12.04 25.61 21.50
CA GLU A 46 12.78 24.65 22.34
C GLU A 46 14.15 24.25 21.77
N VAL A 47 14.42 24.50 20.48
CA VAL A 47 15.64 24.04 19.78
C VAL A 47 16.48 25.22 19.27
N PHE A 48 17.70 25.36 19.80
CA PHE A 48 18.68 26.38 19.39
C PHE A 48 19.30 26.09 17.99
N CYS A 49 18.61 26.43 16.91
CA CYS A 49 19.23 26.50 15.59
C CYS A 49 19.67 27.96 15.29
N ASP A 50 20.88 28.33 15.71
CA ASP A 50 21.32 29.73 15.80
C ASP A 50 21.62 30.42 14.44
N THR A 51 22.26 29.73 13.49
CA THR A 51 22.69 30.35 12.21
C THR A 51 22.49 29.49 10.96
N ALA A 52 22.25 28.19 11.13
CA ALA A 52 22.06 27.24 10.05
C ALA A 52 20.71 26.52 10.20
N ILE A 53 19.64 27.32 10.27
CA ILE A 53 18.27 26.87 10.55
C ILE A 53 17.87 25.71 9.65
N GLN A 54 18.15 25.80 8.35
CA GLN A 54 17.79 24.75 7.39
C GLN A 54 18.55 23.44 7.62
N THR A 55 19.88 23.47 7.80
CA THR A 55 20.65 22.24 8.03
C THR A 55 20.37 21.63 9.40
N CYS A 56 20.20 22.45 10.42
CA CYS A 56 19.83 22.03 11.76
C CYS A 56 18.47 21.30 11.77
N VAL A 57 17.45 21.88 11.11
CA VAL A 57 16.11 21.27 10.96
C VAL A 57 16.16 19.96 10.16
N CYS A 58 16.96 19.91 9.10
CA CYS A 58 17.04 18.72 8.24
C CYS A 58 17.90 17.59 8.84
N MET A 59 18.82 17.89 9.77
CA MET A 59 19.72 16.91 10.37
C MET A 59 19.35 16.47 11.80
N SER A 60 18.53 17.25 12.51
CA SER A 60 18.12 16.94 13.88
C SER A 60 17.03 15.87 13.91
N GLU A 61 17.39 14.65 14.32
CA GLU A 61 16.45 13.53 14.47
C GLU A 61 15.37 13.83 15.52
N GLN A 62 15.73 14.50 16.62
CA GLN A 62 14.80 14.85 17.70
C GLN A 62 13.73 15.82 17.20
N PHE A 63 14.15 16.88 16.50
CA PHE A 63 13.23 17.86 15.91
C PHE A 63 12.28 17.19 14.91
N GLN A 64 12.80 16.32 14.04
CA GLN A 64 11.98 15.60 13.07
C GLN A 64 10.95 14.69 13.73
N LYS A 65 11.32 13.99 14.80
CA LYS A 65 10.39 13.12 15.55
C LYS A 65 9.28 13.92 16.22
N ASP A 66 9.63 14.98 16.93
CA ASP A 66 8.66 15.80 17.67
C ASP A 66 7.73 16.56 16.71
N LEU A 67 8.27 17.03 15.58
CA LEU A 67 7.49 17.62 14.50
C LEU A 67 6.52 16.60 13.90
N THR A 68 7.00 15.40 13.59
CA THR A 68 6.16 14.33 13.05
C THR A 68 5.04 13.97 14.03
N TYR A 69 5.35 13.86 15.32
CA TYR A 69 4.35 13.60 16.36
C TYR A 69 3.28 14.70 16.40
N CYS A 70 3.68 15.97 16.42
CA CYS A 70 2.74 17.09 16.43
C CYS A 70 1.85 17.12 15.18
N VAL A 71 2.44 16.95 13.99
CA VAL A 71 1.71 16.98 12.72
C VAL A 71 0.73 15.81 12.61
N MET A 72 1.14 14.60 13.00
CA MET A 72 0.26 13.42 12.98
C MET A 72 -0.89 13.52 14.00
N ALA A 73 -0.68 14.20 15.13
CA ALA A 73 -1.70 14.36 16.16
C ALA A 73 -2.71 15.48 15.85
N ASN A 74 -2.27 16.55 15.18
CA ASN A 74 -3.06 17.78 15.06
C ASN A 74 -3.49 18.13 13.63
N CYS A 75 -2.81 17.61 12.61
CA CYS A 75 -3.08 17.94 11.21
C CYS A 75 -3.85 16.83 10.49
N GLN A 76 -4.62 17.21 9.48
CA GLN A 76 -5.27 16.23 8.62
C GLN A 76 -4.24 15.55 7.71
N ILE A 77 -4.51 14.31 7.30
CA ILE A 77 -3.63 13.51 6.43
C ILE A 77 -3.17 14.26 5.16
N PRO A 78 -4.03 14.93 4.36
CA PRO A 78 -3.57 15.66 3.18
C PRO A 78 -2.63 16.83 3.53
N GLU A 79 -2.88 17.52 4.65
CA GLU A 79 -2.01 18.61 5.12
C GLU A 79 -0.67 18.09 5.61
N ALA A 80 -0.68 16.96 6.32
CA ALA A 80 0.52 16.27 6.77
C ALA A 80 1.39 15.80 5.59
N LEU A 81 0.77 15.24 4.55
CA LEU A 81 1.47 14.81 3.33
C LEU A 81 2.04 15.98 2.54
N LEU A 82 1.29 17.09 2.44
CA LEU A 82 1.78 18.31 1.80
C LEU A 82 2.97 18.90 2.56
N ALA A 83 2.88 18.99 3.89
CA ALA A 83 3.98 19.44 4.74
C ALA A 83 5.20 18.49 4.63
N LEU A 84 4.97 17.18 4.51
CA LEU A 84 6.02 16.19 4.28
C LEU A 84 6.70 16.40 2.92
N ASN A 85 5.95 16.64 1.85
CA ASN A 85 6.51 16.94 0.53
C ASN A 85 7.38 18.21 0.56
N ILE A 86 6.85 19.30 1.11
CA ILE A 86 7.56 20.58 1.17
C ILE A 86 8.82 20.48 2.05
N SER A 87 8.75 19.83 3.21
CA SER A 87 9.90 19.64 4.09
C SER A 87 11.00 18.77 3.44
N HIS A 88 10.63 17.64 2.83
CA HIS A 88 11.60 16.77 2.15
C HIS A 88 12.23 17.43 0.92
N THR A 89 11.47 18.22 0.16
CA THR A 89 11.99 18.99 -0.97
C THR A 89 12.92 20.12 -0.51
N ALA A 90 12.56 20.85 0.56
CA ALA A 90 13.41 21.88 1.16
C ALA A 90 14.72 21.32 1.74
N CYS A 91 14.69 20.10 2.29
CA CYS A 91 15.87 19.41 2.79
C CYS A 91 16.71 18.73 1.68
N GLY A 92 16.31 18.82 0.41
CA GLY A 92 17.04 18.19 -0.69
C GLY A 92 17.06 16.67 -0.63
N SER A 93 16.04 16.05 -0.03
CA SER A 93 15.94 14.59 0.10
C SER A 93 15.95 13.94 -1.28
N THR A 94 16.76 12.89 -1.44
CA THR A 94 16.77 12.13 -2.69
C THR A 94 15.47 11.35 -2.83
N VAL A 95 14.87 11.40 -4.03
CA VAL A 95 13.69 10.60 -4.35
C VAL A 95 14.13 9.17 -4.63
N ARG A 96 13.68 8.23 -3.81
CA ARG A 96 13.97 6.80 -4.02
C ARG A 96 12.90 6.17 -4.88
N ASP A 97 13.33 5.44 -5.91
CA ASP A 97 12.44 4.67 -6.78
C ASP A 97 12.97 3.24 -6.97
N ARG A 98 12.18 2.26 -6.49
CA ARG A 98 12.41 0.82 -6.63
C ARG A 98 11.28 0.12 -7.39
N SER A 99 10.37 0.88 -7.99
CA SER A 99 9.20 0.34 -8.71
C SER A 99 9.60 -0.60 -9.84
N GLN A 100 10.63 -0.24 -10.61
CA GLN A 100 11.10 -1.05 -11.75
C GLN A 100 11.60 -2.42 -11.31
N THR A 101 12.38 -2.49 -10.23
CA THR A 101 12.84 -3.78 -9.69
C THR A 101 11.66 -4.65 -9.28
N PHE A 102 10.67 -4.08 -8.61
CA PHE A 102 9.45 -4.80 -8.22
C PHE A 102 8.65 -5.31 -9.43
N ILE A 103 8.42 -4.46 -10.44
CA ILE A 103 7.69 -4.83 -11.66
C ILE A 103 8.40 -5.97 -12.40
N ILE A 104 9.71 -5.85 -12.58
CA ILE A 104 10.52 -6.86 -13.30
C ILE A 104 10.49 -8.19 -12.56
N THR A 105 10.74 -8.19 -11.25
CA THR A 105 10.74 -9.43 -10.45
C THR A 105 9.37 -10.10 -10.45
N THR A 106 8.29 -9.33 -10.31
CA THR A 106 6.91 -9.85 -10.34
C THR A 106 6.59 -10.46 -11.71
N GLY A 107 6.95 -9.78 -12.79
CA GLY A 107 6.75 -10.27 -14.15
C GLY A 107 7.50 -11.58 -14.42
N ILE A 108 8.77 -11.69 -14.01
CA ILE A 108 9.57 -12.90 -14.18
C ILE A 108 8.95 -14.08 -13.41
N LEU A 109 8.57 -13.88 -12.15
CA LEU A 109 7.99 -14.95 -11.34
C LEU A 109 6.65 -15.43 -11.89
N LEU A 110 5.79 -14.51 -12.35
CA LEU A 110 4.52 -14.88 -12.97
C LEU A 110 4.72 -15.63 -14.29
N ALA A 111 5.69 -15.23 -15.11
CA ALA A 111 6.03 -15.93 -16.35
C ALA A 111 6.52 -17.36 -16.07
N LEU A 112 7.43 -17.53 -15.10
CA LEU A 112 7.91 -18.85 -14.70
C LEU A 112 6.78 -19.73 -14.16
N ALA A 113 5.91 -19.19 -13.30
CA ALA A 113 4.74 -19.91 -12.80
C ALA A 113 3.81 -20.35 -13.93
N SER A 114 3.55 -19.47 -14.90
CA SER A 114 2.75 -19.77 -16.09
C SER A 114 3.34 -20.94 -16.88
N ILE A 115 4.65 -20.93 -17.12
CA ILE A 115 5.36 -21.98 -17.85
C ILE A 115 5.20 -23.33 -17.13
N PHE A 116 5.38 -23.39 -15.81
CA PHE A 116 5.22 -24.62 -15.05
C PHE A 116 3.79 -25.16 -15.09
N VAL A 117 2.79 -24.28 -14.98
CA VAL A 117 1.38 -24.68 -15.09
C VAL A 117 1.08 -25.21 -16.49
N ILE A 118 1.51 -24.51 -17.55
CA ILE A 118 1.34 -24.99 -18.94
C ILE A 118 2.00 -26.36 -19.12
N MET A 119 3.25 -26.51 -18.68
CA MET A 119 3.99 -27.77 -18.77
C MET A 119 3.25 -28.92 -18.08
N ARG A 120 2.68 -28.66 -16.88
CA ARG A 120 1.88 -29.63 -16.14
C ARG A 120 0.65 -30.10 -16.93
N PHE A 121 -0.12 -29.17 -17.50
CA PHE A 121 -1.30 -29.50 -18.30
C PHE A 121 -0.93 -30.18 -19.61
N SER A 122 0.11 -29.71 -20.31
CA SER A 122 0.61 -30.33 -21.53
C SER A 122 1.04 -31.77 -21.29
N TYR A 123 1.82 -32.03 -20.23
CA TYR A 123 2.24 -33.40 -19.88
C TYR A 123 1.04 -34.33 -19.65
N LYS A 124 0.04 -33.89 -18.88
CA LYS A 124 -1.19 -34.67 -18.67
C LYS A 124 -1.95 -34.94 -19.94
N HIS A 125 -2.07 -33.94 -20.82
CA HIS A 125 -2.74 -34.09 -22.09
C HIS A 125 -2.03 -35.11 -23.00
N PHE A 126 -0.70 -35.01 -23.15
CA PHE A 126 0.08 -35.95 -23.96
C PHE A 126 0.09 -37.37 -23.40
N ALA A 127 0.18 -37.51 -22.07
CA ALA A 127 0.13 -38.80 -21.39
C ALA A 127 -1.28 -39.40 -21.31
N ARG A 128 -2.31 -38.73 -21.86
CA ARG A 128 -3.73 -39.12 -21.77
C ARG A 128 -4.20 -39.41 -20.35
N MET A 129 -3.67 -38.65 -19.38
CA MET A 129 -4.07 -38.75 -17.99
C MET A 129 -5.35 -37.94 -17.75
N GLU A 130 -6.20 -38.42 -16.85
CA GLU A 130 -7.41 -37.70 -16.47
C GLU A 130 -7.09 -36.43 -15.67
N PHE A 131 -7.85 -35.37 -15.94
CA PHE A 131 -7.82 -34.14 -15.16
C PHE A 131 -8.55 -34.35 -13.84
N ARG A 132 -7.91 -33.94 -12.75
CA ARG A 132 -8.38 -34.16 -11.39
C ARG A 132 -8.69 -32.83 -10.71
N TRP A 133 -9.37 -32.90 -9.58
CA TRP A 133 -9.68 -31.73 -8.74
C TRP A 133 -8.44 -30.88 -8.43
N ASP A 134 -7.29 -31.51 -8.17
CA ASP A 134 -6.01 -30.81 -7.96
C ASP A 134 -5.63 -29.91 -9.16
N ASP A 135 -5.83 -30.38 -10.40
CA ASP A 135 -5.51 -29.56 -11.59
C ASP A 135 -6.42 -28.33 -11.69
N TRP A 136 -7.71 -28.48 -11.38
CA TRP A 136 -8.65 -27.36 -11.36
C TRP A 136 -8.29 -26.33 -10.28
N VAL A 137 -7.83 -26.77 -9.11
CA VAL A 137 -7.37 -25.89 -8.03
C VAL A 137 -6.08 -25.17 -8.42
N VAL A 138 -5.14 -25.85 -9.09
CA VAL A 138 -3.93 -25.22 -9.65
C VAL A 138 -4.30 -24.18 -10.71
N LEU A 139 -5.28 -24.45 -11.58
CA LEU A 139 -5.75 -23.48 -12.56
C LEU A 139 -6.39 -22.26 -11.89
N ALA A 140 -7.25 -22.46 -10.87
CA ALA A 140 -7.83 -21.38 -10.09
C ALA A 140 -6.75 -20.54 -9.37
N THR A 141 -5.72 -21.21 -8.83
CA THR A 141 -4.55 -20.54 -8.25
C THR A 141 -3.87 -19.66 -9.29
N MET A 142 -3.64 -20.18 -10.50
CA MET A 142 -3.00 -19.42 -11.59
C MET A 142 -3.80 -18.19 -11.99
N VAL A 143 -5.13 -18.29 -12.07
CA VAL A 143 -6.02 -17.15 -12.35
C VAL A 143 -5.87 -16.08 -11.25
N SER A 144 -5.96 -16.47 -9.98
CA SER A 144 -5.81 -15.53 -8.87
C SER A 144 -4.43 -14.87 -8.80
N ALA A 145 -3.35 -15.63 -9.04
CA ALA A 145 -1.99 -15.13 -9.10
C ALA A 145 -1.77 -14.16 -10.28
N THR A 146 -2.44 -14.41 -11.41
CA THR A 146 -2.41 -13.50 -12.56
C THR A 146 -3.10 -12.19 -12.24
N THR A 147 -4.25 -12.21 -11.56
CA THR A 147 -4.91 -11.00 -11.06
C THR A 147 -4.00 -10.20 -10.14
N VAL A 148 -3.31 -10.86 -9.20
CA VAL A 148 -2.31 -10.22 -8.34
C VAL A 148 -1.20 -9.56 -9.17
N GLY A 149 -0.67 -10.26 -10.18
CA GLY A 149 0.38 -9.74 -11.04
C GLY A 149 -0.05 -8.50 -11.84
N ILE A 150 -1.28 -8.50 -12.39
CA ILE A 150 -1.83 -7.37 -13.12
C ILE A 150 -1.96 -6.15 -12.20
N LEU A 151 -2.61 -6.32 -11.03
CA LEU A 151 -2.75 -5.24 -10.04
C LEU A 151 -1.38 -4.69 -9.60
N SER A 152 -0.41 -5.59 -9.39
CA SER A 152 0.96 -5.23 -8.98
C SER A 152 1.69 -4.39 -10.02
N ILE A 153 1.61 -4.78 -11.30
CA ILE A 153 2.38 -4.15 -12.37
C ILE A 153 1.70 -2.86 -12.84
N HIS A 154 0.40 -2.91 -13.10
CA HIS A 154 -0.34 -1.82 -13.71
C HIS A 154 -0.72 -0.75 -12.70
N ASP A 155 -1.40 -1.14 -11.61
CA ASP A 155 -1.98 -0.19 -10.67
C ASP A 155 -0.96 0.22 -9.60
N MET A 156 -0.26 -0.74 -9.00
CA MET A 156 0.67 -0.44 -7.90
C MET A 156 2.02 0.12 -8.40
N GLY A 157 2.55 -0.42 -9.49
CA GLY A 157 3.83 0.00 -10.07
C GLY A 157 3.81 1.44 -10.60
N SER A 158 2.67 1.87 -11.14
CA SER A 158 2.44 3.25 -11.59
C SER A 158 2.14 4.18 -10.41
N ASP A 159 1.27 3.77 -9.48
CA ASP A 159 0.76 4.66 -8.43
C ASP A 159 1.73 4.89 -7.27
N GLY A 160 2.71 4.01 -6.99
CA GLY A 160 3.74 4.36 -6.00
C GLY A 160 4.46 3.25 -5.28
N LEU A 161 4.26 1.97 -5.60
CA LEU A 161 4.96 0.91 -4.89
C LEU A 161 6.47 1.02 -5.13
N GLY A 162 7.23 1.15 -4.04
CA GLY A 162 8.68 1.34 -4.09
C GLY A 162 9.13 2.79 -4.28
N ARG A 163 8.23 3.78 -4.18
CA ARG A 163 8.54 5.21 -4.13
C ARG A 163 8.18 5.80 -2.77
N ASP A 164 8.81 6.92 -2.42
CA ASP A 164 8.51 7.60 -1.16
C ASP A 164 7.12 8.27 -1.21
N VAL A 165 6.31 8.09 -0.16
CA VAL A 165 4.89 8.51 -0.11
C VAL A 165 4.70 10.02 -0.34
N TRP A 166 5.67 10.83 0.08
CA TRP A 166 5.63 12.28 -0.04
C TRP A 166 5.69 12.77 -1.50
N THR A 167 6.08 11.93 -2.44
CA THR A 167 6.15 12.28 -3.87
C THR A 167 4.81 12.16 -4.61
N ARG A 168 3.75 11.68 -3.93
CA ARG A 168 2.45 11.39 -4.53
C ARG A 168 1.35 12.31 -4.00
N THR A 169 0.34 12.52 -4.85
CA THR A 169 -0.84 13.29 -4.47
C THR A 169 -1.76 12.46 -3.55
N PRO A 170 -2.55 13.10 -2.68
CA PRO A 170 -3.49 12.42 -1.79
C PRO A 170 -4.49 11.50 -2.52
N GLU A 171 -4.91 11.86 -3.73
CA GLU A 171 -5.82 11.06 -4.54
C GLU A 171 -5.18 9.75 -4.99
N ASN A 172 -3.92 9.79 -5.43
CA ASN A 172 -3.18 8.61 -5.86
C ASN A 172 -2.89 7.67 -4.69
N ILE A 173 -2.68 8.21 -3.48
CA ILE A 173 -2.50 7.40 -2.26
C ILE A 173 -3.77 6.61 -1.92
N SER A 174 -4.94 7.24 -2.10
CA SER A 174 -6.23 6.58 -1.86
C SER A 174 -6.49 5.48 -2.90
N SER A 175 -6.22 5.76 -4.18
CA SER A 175 -6.25 4.75 -5.26
C SER A 175 -5.32 3.57 -4.94
N PHE A 176 -4.06 3.87 -4.60
CA PHE A 176 -3.07 2.87 -4.24
C PHE A 176 -3.55 1.97 -3.08
N ALA A 177 -4.11 2.56 -2.02
CA ALA A 177 -4.61 1.82 -0.86
C ALA A 177 -5.76 0.88 -1.24
N PHE A 178 -6.65 1.30 -2.13
CA PHE A 178 -7.73 0.47 -2.64
C PHE A 178 -7.22 -0.73 -3.45
N HIS A 179 -6.29 -0.51 -4.39
CA HIS A 179 -5.69 -1.59 -5.17
C HIS A 179 -4.85 -2.53 -4.29
N PHE A 180 -4.15 -2.00 -3.28
CA PHE A 180 -3.42 -2.81 -2.31
C PHE A 180 -4.35 -3.73 -1.51
N TYR A 181 -5.52 -3.22 -1.12
CA TYR A 181 -6.53 -4.02 -0.45
C TYR A 181 -7.03 -5.17 -1.33
N LEU A 182 -7.37 -4.89 -2.60
CA LEU A 182 -7.76 -5.94 -3.55
C LEU A 182 -6.65 -6.97 -3.76
N LEU A 183 -5.41 -6.51 -3.94
CA LEU A 183 -4.25 -7.37 -4.08
C LEU A 183 -4.11 -8.31 -2.88
N SER A 184 -4.30 -7.79 -1.66
CA SER A 184 -4.20 -8.60 -0.44
C SER A 184 -5.21 -9.75 -0.41
N ILE A 185 -6.45 -9.50 -0.86
CA ILE A 185 -7.50 -10.53 -0.94
C ILE A 185 -7.09 -11.64 -1.90
N PHE A 186 -6.68 -11.30 -3.13
CA PHE A 186 -6.27 -12.29 -4.12
C PHE A 186 -4.97 -13.01 -3.72
N TYR A 187 -4.07 -12.35 -3.00
CA TYR A 187 -2.88 -12.97 -2.44
C TYR A 187 -3.25 -14.05 -1.40
N PHE A 188 -4.13 -13.74 -0.44
CA PHE A 188 -4.59 -14.75 0.53
C PHE A 188 -5.37 -15.89 -0.15
N LEU A 189 -6.18 -15.57 -1.16
CA LEU A 189 -6.87 -16.58 -1.95
C LEU A 189 -5.88 -17.52 -2.67
N SER A 190 -4.92 -16.98 -3.41
CA SER A 190 -3.92 -17.77 -4.14
C SER A 190 -3.08 -18.65 -3.21
N THR A 191 -2.66 -18.12 -2.06
CA THR A 191 -1.89 -18.87 -1.05
C THR A 191 -2.70 -19.94 -0.33
N ALA A 192 -4.02 -19.77 -0.21
CA ALA A 192 -4.92 -20.82 0.27
C ALA A 192 -5.10 -21.92 -0.80
N LEU A 193 -5.42 -21.55 -2.03
CA LEU A 193 -5.65 -22.49 -3.13
C LEU A 193 -4.42 -23.37 -3.42
N ILE A 194 -3.21 -22.81 -3.40
CA ILE A 194 -2.00 -23.60 -3.62
C ILE A 194 -1.78 -24.64 -2.50
N LYS A 195 -2.15 -24.34 -1.25
CA LYS A 195 -2.07 -25.30 -0.14
C LYS A 195 -3.08 -26.42 -0.32
N GLU A 196 -4.31 -26.08 -0.72
CA GLU A 196 -5.34 -27.09 -1.02
C GLU A 196 -4.92 -28.00 -2.18
N ALA A 197 -4.32 -27.45 -3.24
CA ALA A 197 -3.74 -28.24 -4.33
C ALA A 197 -2.68 -29.24 -3.81
N LEU A 198 -1.75 -28.79 -2.97
CA LEU A 198 -0.73 -29.66 -2.38
C LEU A 198 -1.33 -30.79 -1.52
N VAL A 199 -2.37 -30.50 -0.74
CA VAL A 199 -3.05 -31.51 0.08
C VAL A 199 -3.76 -32.54 -0.79
N LEU A 200 -4.51 -32.10 -1.81
CA LEU A 200 -5.19 -33.00 -2.75
C LEU A 200 -4.20 -33.88 -3.51
N PHE A 201 -3.04 -33.33 -3.88
CA PHE A 201 -1.96 -34.09 -4.49
C PHE A 201 -1.38 -35.15 -3.55
N TYR A 202 -1.14 -34.80 -2.29
CA TYR A 202 -0.58 -35.72 -1.29
C TYR A 202 -1.52 -36.89 -0.97
N ILE A 203 -2.81 -36.59 -0.74
CA ILE A 203 -3.83 -37.62 -0.46
C ILE A 203 -3.92 -38.62 -1.61
N TYR A 204 -3.74 -38.17 -2.86
CA TYR A 204 -3.77 -39.07 -3.99
C TYR A 204 -2.57 -40.02 -4.04
N ILE A 205 -1.36 -39.55 -3.78
CA ILE A 205 -0.17 -40.43 -3.84
C ILE A 205 -0.27 -41.57 -2.81
N GLN A 206 -0.89 -41.30 -1.66
CA GLN A 206 -1.00 -42.27 -0.57
C GLN A 206 -2.27 -43.17 -0.67
N GLY A 207 -3.21 -42.84 -1.55
CA GLY A 207 -4.52 -43.50 -1.67
C GLY A 207 -4.67 -44.47 -2.84
#